data_AF-A0A2W6UNQ0-F1
#
_entry.id   AF-A0A2W6UNQ0-F1
#
_cell.length_a   1.000
_cell.length_b   1.000
_cell.length_c   1.000
_cell.angle_alpha   90.00
_cell.angle_beta   90.00
_cell.angle_gamma   90.00
#
_symmetry.space_group_name_H-M   'P 1'
#
loop_
_entity.id
_entity.type
_entity.pdbx_description
1 polymer ?
#
loop_
_entity_poly.entity_id
_entity_poly.type
_entity_poly.pdbx_seq_one_letter_code
_entity_poly.pdbx_strand_id
1 'polypeptide(L)'
;IFFIFLFVIYRKNKKISEQKEINLQQKITDIKQKEELSLTKAILEGEERERERIARDLHDGLGGMLAGVKINFSTWSSHHLNPEKDKEFYRILSQLDNSVAELRHVARNLMPESLLNFGLETALNDLCEFYIRKDLDIDFQPINIEKKLPLNIQLNIYRIVQELLANAVKHSGANNILLQCSQSEENFFITIEDNGKGFAKNSEEKTKSLGLRNLKNRVDYLKGKMEISSDHEGTTINIELNTHAD
;
A
#
# COMPACT_ATOMS: atom_id res chain seq x y z
N ILE A 1 20.30 -66.99 -0.13
CA ILE A 1 19.91 -66.28 1.12
C ILE A 1 20.82 -65.07 1.38
N PHE A 2 22.14 -65.24 1.48
CA PHE A 2 23.10 -64.14 1.73
C PHE A 2 23.05 -63.00 0.69
N PHE A 3 23.08 -63.31 -0.61
CA PHE A 3 22.98 -62.29 -1.67
C PHE A 3 21.65 -61.53 -1.67
N ILE A 4 20.55 -62.21 -1.35
CA ILE A 4 19.22 -61.57 -1.22
C ILE A 4 19.24 -60.61 -0.03
N PHE A 5 19.84 -61.02 1.08
CA PHE A 5 20.00 -60.18 2.27
C PHE A 5 20.85 -58.92 1.98
N LEU A 6 22.00 -59.07 1.31
CA LEU A 6 22.82 -57.94 0.86
C LEU A 6 22.07 -57.00 -0.09
N PHE A 7 21.31 -57.55 -1.03
CA PHE A 7 20.51 -56.76 -1.97
C PHE A 7 19.40 -55.95 -1.26
N VAL A 8 18.74 -56.55 -0.26
CA VAL A 8 17.74 -55.87 0.58
C VAL A 8 18.38 -54.73 1.39
N ILE A 9 19.55 -54.97 2.01
CA ILE A 9 20.29 -53.93 2.75
C ILE A 9 20.70 -52.79 1.80
N TYR A 10 21.23 -53.12 0.63
CA TYR A 10 21.61 -52.13 -0.38
C TYR A 10 20.43 -51.27 -0.80
N ARG A 11 19.27 -51.87 -1.12
CA ARG A 11 18.06 -51.12 -1.48
C ARG A 11 17.54 -50.25 -0.34
N LYS A 12 17.57 -50.76 0.90
CA LYS A 12 17.16 -49.99 2.08
C LYS A 12 18.07 -48.77 2.28
N ASN A 13 19.38 -48.95 2.20
CA ASN A 13 20.35 -47.87 2.35
C ASN A 13 20.23 -46.83 1.23
N LYS A 14 20.00 -47.28 -0.02
CA LYS A 14 19.72 -46.38 -1.15
C LYS A 14 18.48 -45.51 -0.90
N LYS A 15 17.35 -46.12 -0.50
CA LYS A 15 16.13 -45.38 -0.15
C LYS A 15 16.34 -44.39 0.99
N ILE A 16 17.10 -44.75 2.03
CA ILE A 16 17.41 -43.85 3.14
C ILE A 16 18.25 -42.66 2.65
N SER A 17 19.20 -42.89 1.74
CA SER A 17 20.01 -41.80 1.15
C SER A 17 19.17 -40.85 0.31
N GLU A 18 18.28 -41.38 -0.54
CA GLU A 18 17.34 -40.59 -1.35
C GLU A 18 16.42 -39.76 -0.44
N GLN A 19 15.89 -40.34 0.64
CA GLN A 19 15.05 -39.61 1.58
C GLN A 19 15.83 -38.50 2.32
N LYS A 20 17.10 -38.74 2.68
CA LYS A 20 17.95 -37.72 3.29
C LYS A 20 18.21 -36.56 2.34
N GLU A 21 18.40 -36.83 1.06
CA GLU A 21 18.62 -35.82 0.03
C GLU A 21 17.37 -34.95 -0.17
N ILE A 22 16.18 -35.57 -0.27
CA ILE A 22 14.90 -34.86 -0.34
C ILE A 22 14.70 -33.97 0.90
N ASN A 23 14.93 -34.51 2.10
CA ASN A 23 14.77 -33.76 3.34
C ASN A 23 15.78 -32.59 3.43
N LEU A 24 17.00 -32.76 2.91
CA LEU A 24 18.00 -31.70 2.84
C LEU A 24 17.58 -30.60 1.85
N GLN A 25 17.08 -30.98 0.68
CA GLN A 25 16.57 -30.04 -0.32
C GLN A 25 15.37 -29.23 0.20
N GLN A 26 14.44 -29.89 0.90
CA GLN A 26 13.33 -29.22 1.59
C GLN A 26 13.85 -28.21 2.61
N LYS A 27 14.78 -28.60 3.48
CA LYS A 27 15.39 -27.67 4.46
C LYS A 27 16.10 -26.48 3.81
N ILE A 28 16.84 -26.70 2.73
CA ILE A 28 17.52 -25.61 2.01
C ILE A 28 16.47 -24.65 1.43
N THR A 29 15.38 -25.18 0.89
CA THR A 29 14.28 -24.38 0.32
C THR A 29 13.59 -23.56 1.42
N ASP A 30 13.26 -24.18 2.56
CA ASP A 30 12.65 -23.51 3.70
C ASP A 30 13.53 -22.39 4.27
N ILE A 31 14.85 -22.62 4.37
CA ILE A 31 15.80 -21.61 4.84
C ILE A 31 15.84 -20.44 3.86
N LYS A 32 15.94 -20.70 2.56
CA LYS A 32 15.94 -19.66 1.53
C LYS A 32 14.67 -18.81 1.55
N GLN A 33 13.51 -19.46 1.66
CA GLN A 33 12.22 -18.76 1.75
C GLN A 33 12.14 -17.88 3.00
N LYS A 34 12.61 -18.36 4.15
CA LYS A 34 12.65 -17.57 5.39
C LYS A 34 13.58 -16.36 5.28
N GLU A 35 14.74 -16.55 4.64
CA GLU A 35 15.70 -15.47 4.42
C GLU A 35 15.14 -14.40 3.48
N GLU A 36 14.50 -14.81 2.38
CA GLU A 36 13.83 -13.91 1.43
C GLU A 36 12.69 -13.12 2.08
N LEU A 37 11.86 -13.78 2.90
CA LEU A 37 10.80 -13.11 3.67
C LEU A 37 11.37 -12.10 4.66
N SER A 38 12.45 -12.46 5.37
CA SER A 38 13.13 -11.59 6.33
C SER A 38 13.72 -10.34 5.65
N LEU A 39 14.38 -10.51 4.50
CA LEU A 39 14.89 -9.40 3.70
C LEU A 39 13.76 -8.49 3.21
N THR A 40 12.66 -9.08 2.72
CA THR A 40 11.48 -8.32 2.27
C THR A 40 10.87 -7.52 3.43
N LYS A 41 10.73 -8.12 4.62
CA LYS A 41 10.29 -7.43 5.83
C LYS A 41 11.18 -6.25 6.17
N ALA A 42 12.50 -6.45 6.20
CA ALA A 42 13.46 -5.40 6.52
C ALA A 42 13.41 -4.23 5.52
N ILE A 43 13.23 -4.53 4.23
CA ILE A 43 13.07 -3.51 3.18
C ILE A 43 11.79 -2.70 3.40
N LEU A 44 10.65 -3.39 3.57
CA LEU A 44 9.35 -2.72 3.78
C LEU A 44 9.35 -1.84 5.04
N GLU A 45 9.88 -2.35 6.15
CA GLU A 45 10.02 -1.57 7.39
C GLU A 45 10.97 -0.38 7.24
N GLY A 46 12.07 -0.54 6.50
CA GLY A 46 13.00 0.53 6.20
C GLY A 46 12.36 1.63 5.36
N GLU A 47 11.59 1.25 4.33
CA GLU A 47 10.82 2.19 3.51
C GLU A 47 9.78 2.96 4.33
N GLU A 48 9.03 2.28 5.21
CA GLU A 48 8.05 2.97 6.07
C GLU A 48 8.72 3.92 7.07
N ARG A 49 9.84 3.52 7.69
CA ARG A 49 10.60 4.41 8.59
C ARG A 49 11.12 5.65 7.86
N GLU A 50 11.59 5.50 6.62
CA GLU A 50 12.06 6.64 5.84
C GLU A 50 10.90 7.54 5.40
N ARG A 51 9.76 6.97 5.00
CA ARG A 51 8.54 7.74 4.73
C ARG A 51 8.10 8.54 5.96
N GLU A 52 8.14 7.92 7.14
CA GLU A 52 7.83 8.58 8.40
C GLU A 52 8.76 9.74 8.69
N ARG A 53 10.07 9.52 8.54
CA ARG A 53 11.10 10.55 8.72
C ARG A 53 10.87 11.74 7.78
N ILE A 54 10.68 11.48 6.49
CA ILE A 54 10.48 12.54 5.48
C ILE A 54 9.15 13.28 5.73
N ALA A 55 8.08 12.58 6.09
CA ALA A 55 6.79 13.22 6.39
C ALA A 55 6.92 14.20 7.56
N ARG A 56 7.62 13.82 8.63
CA ARG A 56 7.89 14.68 9.78
C ARG A 56 8.75 15.89 9.39
N ASP A 57 9.83 15.69 8.65
CA ASP A 57 10.68 16.79 8.17
C ASP A 57 9.90 17.80 7.30
N LEU A 58 8.99 17.30 6.46
CA LEU A 58 8.11 18.13 5.64
C LEU A 58 7.09 18.88 6.49
N HIS A 59 6.37 18.20 7.38
CA HIS A 59 5.29 18.80 8.17
C HIS A 59 5.82 19.83 9.17
N ASP A 60 6.78 19.42 10.01
CA ASP A 60 7.28 20.23 11.13
C ASP A 60 8.28 21.29 10.65
N GLY A 61 9.09 20.95 9.64
CA GLY A 61 10.07 21.85 9.06
C GLY A 61 9.44 22.82 8.06
N LEU A 62 9.28 22.38 6.81
CA LEU A 62 8.86 23.27 5.72
C LEU A 62 7.39 23.70 5.86
N GLY A 63 6.50 22.80 6.26
CA GLY A 63 5.07 23.05 6.41
C GLY A 63 4.78 24.12 7.46
N GLY A 64 5.39 23.97 8.64
CA GLY A 64 5.33 24.97 9.71
C GLY A 64 5.87 26.33 9.28
N MET A 65 7.04 26.37 8.63
CA MET A 65 7.64 27.62 8.15
C MET A 65 6.77 28.35 7.12
N LEU A 66 6.27 27.65 6.10
CA LEU A 66 5.43 28.26 5.06
C LEU A 66 4.08 28.71 5.61
N ALA A 67 3.49 27.96 6.55
CA ALA A 67 2.28 28.38 7.24
C ALA A 67 2.51 29.67 8.05
N GLY A 68 3.65 29.78 8.74
CA GLY A 68 4.04 31.00 9.45
C GLY A 68 4.22 32.20 8.51
N VAL A 69 4.92 32.01 7.39
CA VAL A 69 5.09 33.04 6.35
C VAL A 69 3.73 33.50 5.81
N LYS A 70 2.82 32.57 5.50
CA LYS A 70 1.45 32.87 5.09
C LYS A 70 0.73 33.72 6.14
N ILE A 71 0.73 33.31 7.40
CA ILE A 71 0.04 34.02 8.49
C ILE A 71 0.56 35.46 8.59
N ASN A 72 1.88 35.64 8.52
CA ASN A 72 2.51 36.96 8.59
C ASN A 72 2.11 37.84 7.40
N PHE A 73 2.16 37.33 6.17
CA PHE A 73 1.74 38.08 4.98
C PHE A 73 0.25 38.39 4.96
N SER A 74 -0.60 37.43 5.33
CA SER A 74 -2.05 37.65 5.44
C SER A 74 -2.35 38.76 6.46
N THR A 75 -1.75 38.70 7.65
CA THR A 75 -1.94 39.70 8.71
C THR A 75 -1.41 41.07 8.32
N TRP A 76 -0.21 41.11 7.70
CA TRP A 76 0.35 42.37 7.23
C TRP A 76 -0.52 42.99 6.14
N SER A 77 -0.95 42.19 5.16
CA SER A 77 -1.77 42.66 4.04
C SER A 77 -3.13 43.19 4.48
N SER A 78 -3.76 42.59 5.50
CA SER A 78 -5.05 43.06 6.01
C SER A 78 -5.00 44.47 6.61
N HIS A 79 -3.80 44.97 6.96
CA HIS A 79 -3.61 46.32 7.49
C HIS A 79 -3.04 47.32 6.47
N HIS A 80 -2.47 46.85 5.35
CA HIS A 80 -1.69 47.69 4.44
C HIS A 80 -2.18 47.69 2.98
N LEU A 81 -2.95 46.68 2.57
CA LEU A 81 -3.36 46.49 1.18
C LEU A 81 -4.88 46.48 1.03
N ASN A 82 -5.36 46.84 -0.16
CA ASN A 82 -6.75 46.74 -0.56
C ASN A 82 -6.92 45.59 -1.57
N PRO A 83 -7.78 44.59 -1.30
CA PRO A 83 -7.99 43.44 -2.18
C PRO A 83 -8.33 43.77 -3.64
N GLU A 84 -9.04 44.87 -3.90
CA GLU A 84 -9.42 45.24 -5.26
C GLU A 84 -8.31 45.96 -6.03
N LYS A 85 -7.38 46.63 -5.33
CA LYS A 85 -6.29 47.40 -5.93
C LYS A 85 -5.00 46.59 -6.03
N ASP A 86 -4.74 45.74 -5.05
CA ASP A 86 -3.47 45.01 -4.88
C ASP A 86 -3.58 43.54 -5.33
N LYS A 87 -4.25 43.32 -6.47
CA LYS A 87 -4.59 41.97 -6.99
C LYS A 87 -3.38 41.05 -7.15
N GLU A 88 -2.22 41.58 -7.58
CA GLU A 88 -1.00 40.79 -7.75
C GLU A 88 -0.48 40.22 -6.43
N PHE A 89 -0.57 40.97 -5.33
CA PHE A 89 -0.18 40.45 -4.02
C PHE A 89 -1.06 39.27 -3.60
N TYR A 90 -2.39 39.41 -3.73
CA TYR A 90 -3.32 38.33 -3.39
C TYR A 90 -3.19 37.12 -4.33
N ARG A 91 -2.79 37.33 -5.60
CA ARG A 91 -2.41 36.23 -6.50
C ARG A 91 -1.19 35.47 -5.98
N ILE A 92 -0.14 36.16 -5.53
CA ILE A 92 1.05 35.55 -4.94
C ILE A 92 0.70 34.83 -3.63
N LEU A 93 -0.12 35.44 -2.78
CA LEU A 93 -0.58 34.81 -1.54
C LEU A 93 -1.38 33.53 -1.82
N SER A 94 -2.22 33.52 -2.86
CA SER A 94 -2.91 32.30 -3.32
C SER A 94 -1.94 31.24 -3.88
N GLN A 95 -0.86 31.64 -4.55
CA GLN A 95 0.17 30.68 -4.97
C GLN A 95 0.91 30.06 -3.77
N LEU A 96 1.17 30.84 -2.71
CA LEU A 96 1.72 30.33 -1.47
C LEU A 96 0.74 29.34 -0.80
N ASP A 97 -0.56 29.65 -0.80
CA ASP A 97 -1.60 28.75 -0.29
C ASP A 97 -1.62 27.41 -1.02
N ASN A 98 -1.59 27.44 -2.35
CA ASN A 98 -1.53 26.23 -3.15
C ASN A 98 -0.25 25.43 -2.85
N SER A 99 0.89 26.11 -2.67
CA SER A 99 2.16 25.45 -2.34
C SER A 99 2.13 24.77 -0.96
N VAL A 100 1.50 25.42 0.04
CA VAL A 100 1.29 24.82 1.37
C VAL A 100 0.35 23.64 1.30
N ALA A 101 -0.73 23.73 0.51
CA ALA A 101 -1.65 22.63 0.29
C ALA A 101 -0.94 21.44 -0.35
N GLU A 102 -0.19 21.65 -1.44
CA GLU A 102 0.60 20.61 -2.12
C GLU A 102 1.62 19.96 -1.18
N LEU A 103 2.32 20.75 -0.35
CA LEU A 103 3.24 20.20 0.64
C LEU A 103 2.53 19.27 1.63
N ARG A 104 1.37 19.68 2.14
CA ARG A 104 0.54 18.84 3.02
C ARG A 104 0.02 17.59 2.29
N HIS A 105 -0.31 17.70 1.01
CA HIS A 105 -0.67 16.55 0.17
C HIS A 105 0.49 15.55 0.08
N VAL A 106 1.71 16.01 -0.19
CA VAL A 106 2.90 15.15 -0.22
C VAL A 106 3.16 14.50 1.15
N ALA A 107 3.09 15.27 2.23
CA ALA A 107 3.29 14.76 3.60
C ALA A 107 2.27 13.67 3.96
N ARG A 108 0.98 13.86 3.66
CA ARG A 108 -0.07 12.85 3.87
C ARG A 108 0.15 11.58 3.06
N ASN A 109 0.63 11.69 1.82
CA ASN A 109 0.98 10.52 1.01
C ASN A 109 2.14 9.71 1.60
N LEU A 110 3.06 10.38 2.29
CA LEU A 110 4.16 9.74 3.01
C LEU A 110 3.69 9.11 4.32
N MET A 111 2.89 9.80 5.13
CA MET A 111 2.36 9.27 6.39
C MET A 111 0.87 9.60 6.57
N PRO A 112 0.01 8.59 6.68
CA PRO A 112 -1.40 8.81 6.99
C PRO A 112 -1.58 9.08 8.48
N GLU A 113 -1.58 10.35 8.89
CA GLU A 113 -1.82 10.73 10.29
C GLU A 113 -3.19 10.23 10.80
N SER A 114 -4.21 10.17 9.94
CA SER A 114 -5.52 9.66 10.32
C SER A 114 -5.50 8.17 10.67
N LEU A 115 -4.56 7.40 10.12
CA LEU A 115 -4.34 6.01 10.52
C LEU A 115 -3.88 5.93 11.98
N LEU A 116 -2.94 6.80 12.37
CA LEU A 116 -2.37 6.83 13.72
C LEU A 116 -3.38 7.32 14.75
N ASN A 117 -4.18 8.33 14.40
CA ASN A 117 -5.07 9.01 15.33
C ASN A 117 -6.48 8.42 15.40
N PHE A 118 -6.97 7.87 14.27
CA PHE A 118 -8.38 7.49 14.10
C PHE A 118 -8.58 6.06 13.56
N GLY A 119 -7.49 5.36 13.22
CA GLY A 119 -7.50 3.97 12.77
C GLY A 119 -7.76 3.78 11.28
N LEU A 120 -7.72 2.52 10.86
CA LEU A 120 -7.73 2.10 9.45
C LEU A 120 -8.96 2.57 8.67
N GLU A 121 -10.17 2.34 9.17
CA GLU A 121 -11.40 2.70 8.46
C GLU A 121 -11.43 4.20 8.10
N THR A 122 -11.17 5.06 9.08
CA THR A 122 -11.10 6.52 8.88
C THR A 122 -10.03 6.88 7.87
N ALA A 123 -8.84 6.28 7.98
CA ALA A 123 -7.75 6.57 7.06
C ALA A 123 -8.05 6.14 5.61
N LEU A 124 -8.74 5.01 5.42
CA LEU A 124 -9.17 4.56 4.09
C LEU A 124 -10.26 5.47 3.53
N ASN A 125 -11.19 5.96 4.35
CA ASN A 125 -12.16 6.95 3.93
C ASN A 125 -11.49 8.25 3.46
N ASP A 126 -10.58 8.80 4.27
CA ASP A 126 -9.81 10.01 3.92
C ASP A 126 -9.02 9.82 2.61
N LEU A 127 -8.48 8.62 2.39
CA LEU A 127 -7.75 8.26 1.19
C LEU A 127 -8.68 8.21 -0.05
N CYS A 128 -9.90 7.70 0.09
CA CYS A 128 -10.89 7.74 -0.98
C CYS A 128 -11.29 9.19 -1.29
N GLU A 129 -11.64 9.97 -0.27
CA GLU A 129 -11.97 11.40 -0.41
C GLU A 129 -10.84 12.19 -1.08
N PHE A 130 -9.58 11.86 -0.78
CA PHE A 130 -8.43 12.48 -1.42
C PHE A 130 -8.38 12.25 -2.95
N TYR A 131 -8.81 11.08 -3.42
CA TYR A 131 -8.83 10.78 -4.85
C TYR A 131 -10.12 11.21 -5.55
N ILE A 132 -11.24 11.42 -4.84
CA ILE A 132 -12.48 11.90 -5.46
C ILE A 132 -12.24 13.24 -6.17
N ARG A 133 -12.82 13.36 -7.37
CA ARG A 133 -12.72 14.55 -8.22
C ARG A 133 -13.91 14.59 -9.16
N LYS A 134 -14.12 15.71 -9.83
CA LYS A 134 -15.34 15.97 -10.61
C LYS A 134 -15.75 14.84 -11.57
N ASP A 135 -14.77 14.15 -12.16
CA ASP A 135 -14.99 13.11 -13.17
C ASP A 135 -14.66 11.69 -12.66
N LEU A 136 -14.47 11.52 -11.34
CA LEU A 136 -14.22 10.23 -10.70
C LEU A 136 -14.91 10.15 -9.34
N ASP A 137 -15.84 9.21 -9.21
CA ASP A 137 -16.45 8.82 -7.95
C ASP A 137 -15.80 7.56 -7.37
N ILE A 138 -15.78 7.46 -6.04
CA ILE A 138 -15.23 6.32 -5.31
C ILE A 138 -16.24 5.90 -4.24
N ASP A 139 -16.86 4.74 -4.42
CA ASP A 139 -17.75 4.13 -3.43
C ASP A 139 -16.92 3.29 -2.45
N PHE A 140 -16.79 3.77 -1.21
CA PHE A 140 -16.08 3.06 -0.14
C PHE A 140 -17.06 2.34 0.79
N GLN A 141 -16.91 1.01 0.87
CA GLN A 141 -17.76 0.12 1.65
C GLN A 141 -16.96 -0.60 2.74
N PRO A 142 -16.80 -0.01 3.94
CA PRO A 142 -16.23 -0.69 5.09
C PRO A 142 -17.25 -1.63 5.75
N ILE A 143 -16.83 -2.87 6.02
CA ILE A 143 -17.68 -3.89 6.65
C ILE A 143 -16.95 -4.54 7.82
N ASN A 144 -17.41 -4.28 9.05
CA ASN A 144 -16.90 -4.89 10.28
C ASN A 144 -15.39 -4.71 10.53
N ILE A 145 -14.78 -3.61 10.08
CA ILE A 145 -13.35 -3.35 10.33
C ILE A 145 -13.12 -3.14 11.84
N GLU A 146 -12.35 -4.01 12.46
CA GLU A 146 -12.08 -3.93 13.89
C GLU A 146 -11.07 -2.82 14.21
N LYS A 147 -11.32 -2.09 15.30
CA LYS A 147 -10.42 -1.03 15.78
C LYS A 147 -9.12 -1.53 16.41
N LYS A 148 -8.96 -2.85 16.63
CA LYS A 148 -7.88 -3.44 17.43
C LYS A 148 -6.74 -4.06 16.61
N LEU A 149 -6.72 -3.90 15.30
CA LEU A 149 -5.62 -4.38 14.46
C LEU A 149 -4.28 -3.77 14.92
N PRO A 150 -3.19 -4.54 14.99
CA PRO A 150 -1.87 -3.98 15.25
C PRO A 150 -1.51 -2.92 14.19
N LEU A 151 -0.81 -1.85 14.61
CA LEU A 151 -0.52 -0.72 13.73
C LEU A 151 0.26 -1.12 12.45
N ASN A 152 1.16 -2.10 12.55
CA ASN A 152 1.90 -2.59 11.38
C ASN A 152 0.98 -3.26 10.34
N ILE A 153 -0.07 -3.99 10.77
CA ILE A 153 -1.06 -4.61 9.91
C ILE A 153 -1.91 -3.52 9.26
N GLN A 154 -2.41 -2.57 10.06
CA GLN A 154 -3.16 -1.42 9.56
C GLN A 154 -2.37 -0.64 8.49
N LEU A 155 -1.10 -0.38 8.74
CA LEU A 155 -0.24 0.35 7.79
C LEU A 155 -0.03 -0.43 6.50
N ASN A 156 0.20 -1.75 6.56
CA ASN A 156 0.34 -2.56 5.36
C ASN A 156 -0.96 -2.63 4.54
N ILE A 157 -2.12 -2.77 5.19
CA ILE A 157 -3.43 -2.72 4.52
C ILE A 157 -3.62 -1.35 3.85
N TYR A 158 -3.36 -0.26 4.58
CA TYR A 158 -3.46 1.09 4.03
C TYR A 158 -2.58 1.27 2.79
N ARG A 159 -1.34 0.78 2.81
CA ARG A 159 -0.41 0.86 1.67
C ARG A 159 -0.88 0.04 0.48
N ILE A 160 -1.46 -1.13 0.71
CA ILE A 160 -2.07 -1.95 -0.33
C ILE A 160 -3.19 -1.16 -1.00
N VAL A 161 -4.15 -0.64 -0.23
CA VAL A 161 -5.27 0.14 -0.77
C VAL A 161 -4.80 1.42 -1.47
N GLN A 162 -3.81 2.11 -0.91
CA GLN A 162 -3.22 3.31 -1.51
C GLN A 162 -2.66 3.04 -2.91
N GLU A 163 -1.90 1.96 -3.08
CA GLU A 163 -1.32 1.58 -4.36
C GLU A 163 -2.40 1.10 -5.34
N LEU A 164 -3.42 0.36 -4.88
CA LEU A 164 -4.54 -0.07 -5.70
C LEU A 164 -5.35 1.13 -6.25
N LEU A 165 -5.73 2.06 -5.38
CA LEU A 165 -6.44 3.28 -5.77
C LEU A 165 -5.59 4.14 -6.71
N ALA A 166 -4.30 4.34 -6.40
CA ALA A 166 -3.38 5.09 -7.26
C ALA A 166 -3.31 4.47 -8.66
N ASN A 167 -3.25 3.15 -8.75
CA ASN A 167 -3.20 2.44 -10.02
C ASN A 167 -4.50 2.61 -10.83
N ALA A 168 -5.67 2.41 -10.21
CA ALA A 168 -6.96 2.64 -10.87
C ALA A 168 -7.07 4.09 -11.38
N VAL A 169 -6.84 5.05 -10.49
CA VAL A 169 -6.84 6.51 -10.77
C VAL A 169 -5.94 6.89 -11.95
N LYS A 170 -4.73 6.34 -12.00
CA LYS A 170 -3.71 6.76 -12.97
C LYS A 170 -3.83 6.03 -14.30
N HIS A 171 -4.28 4.79 -14.29
CA HIS A 171 -4.15 3.89 -15.44
C HIS A 171 -5.45 3.51 -16.11
N SER A 172 -6.57 3.42 -15.38
CA SER A 172 -7.79 2.89 -15.98
C SER A 172 -8.61 3.94 -16.73
N GLY A 173 -8.53 5.22 -16.31
CA GLY A 173 -9.44 6.23 -16.84
C GLY A 173 -10.90 5.97 -16.45
N ALA A 174 -11.12 5.18 -15.39
CA ALA A 174 -12.43 4.95 -14.79
C ALA A 174 -13.06 6.25 -14.30
N ASN A 175 -14.38 6.27 -14.29
CA ASN A 175 -15.18 7.31 -13.65
C ASN A 175 -15.88 6.83 -12.37
N ASN A 176 -15.86 5.51 -12.12
CA ASN A 176 -16.34 4.91 -10.88
C ASN A 176 -15.33 3.86 -10.41
N ILE A 177 -15.00 3.91 -9.13
CA ILE A 177 -14.22 2.89 -8.43
C ILE A 177 -15.03 2.42 -7.22
N LEU A 178 -15.17 1.11 -7.06
CA LEU A 178 -15.67 0.50 -5.84
C LEU A 178 -14.47 0.03 -5.01
N LEU A 179 -14.41 0.43 -3.74
CA LEU A 179 -13.51 -0.13 -2.76
C LEU A 179 -14.33 -0.76 -1.63
N GLN A 180 -14.27 -2.07 -1.51
CA GLN A 180 -14.86 -2.78 -0.39
C GLN A 180 -13.75 -3.34 0.51
N CYS A 181 -13.82 -3.03 1.79
CA CYS A 181 -12.90 -3.54 2.80
C CYS A 181 -13.72 -4.23 3.89
N SER A 182 -13.46 -5.51 4.13
CA SER A 182 -14.17 -6.24 5.18
C SER A 182 -13.22 -7.03 6.06
N GLN A 183 -13.61 -7.22 7.32
CA GLN A 183 -12.89 -8.09 8.24
C GLN A 183 -13.82 -9.19 8.75
N SER A 184 -13.30 -10.40 8.79
CA SER A 184 -13.95 -11.57 9.38
C SER A 184 -12.92 -12.40 10.11
N GLU A 185 -13.06 -12.49 11.43
CA GLU A 185 -12.12 -13.21 12.31
C GLU A 185 -10.68 -12.72 12.08
N GLU A 186 -9.79 -13.64 11.71
CA GLU A 186 -8.36 -13.40 11.49
C GLU A 186 -8.03 -12.97 10.04
N ASN A 187 -9.05 -12.72 9.22
CA ASN A 187 -8.87 -12.38 7.82
C ASN A 187 -9.41 -10.99 7.49
N PHE A 188 -8.64 -10.26 6.67
CA PHE A 188 -9.05 -9.00 6.08
C PHE A 188 -9.15 -9.16 4.57
N PHE A 189 -10.26 -8.70 4.00
CA PHE A 189 -10.55 -8.79 2.59
C PHE A 189 -10.59 -7.40 1.98
N ILE A 190 -9.95 -7.24 0.83
CA ILE A 190 -9.95 -6.01 0.03
C ILE A 190 -10.44 -6.38 -1.36
N THR A 191 -11.48 -5.71 -1.82
CA THR A 191 -11.94 -5.76 -3.20
C THR A 191 -11.88 -4.35 -3.76
N ILE A 192 -11.18 -4.18 -4.88
CA ILE A 192 -11.25 -2.96 -5.68
C ILE A 192 -11.75 -3.33 -7.07
N GLU A 193 -12.70 -2.56 -7.57
CA GLU A 193 -13.23 -2.67 -8.92
C GLU A 193 -13.24 -1.29 -9.55
N ASP A 194 -12.72 -1.18 -10.77
CA ASP A 194 -12.80 0.03 -11.57
C ASP A 194 -13.43 -0.28 -12.93
N ASN A 195 -14.22 0.66 -13.45
CA ASN A 195 -14.92 0.51 -14.72
C ASN A 195 -14.17 1.12 -15.91
N GLY A 196 -12.84 1.26 -15.78
CA GLY A 196 -11.99 1.85 -16.80
C GLY A 196 -11.50 0.82 -17.81
N LYS A 197 -10.40 1.13 -18.48
CA LYS A 197 -9.69 0.14 -19.29
C LYS A 197 -8.88 -0.77 -18.37
N GLY A 198 -9.04 -2.08 -18.50
CA GLY A 198 -8.17 -3.02 -17.83
C GLY A 198 -6.78 -3.12 -18.44
N PHE A 199 -6.00 -4.08 -17.95
CA PHE A 199 -4.61 -4.30 -18.35
C PHE A 199 -4.51 -4.92 -19.75
N ALA A 200 -3.53 -4.47 -20.53
CA ALA A 200 -3.17 -5.13 -21.78
C ALA A 200 -2.76 -6.60 -21.52
N LYS A 201 -3.23 -7.51 -22.38
CA LYS A 201 -3.21 -8.98 -22.19
C LYS A 201 -1.82 -9.64 -22.19
N ASN A 202 -0.74 -8.88 -22.34
CA ASN A 202 0.63 -9.42 -22.38
C ASN A 202 1.11 -9.74 -20.95
N SER A 203 1.00 -11.02 -20.61
CA SER A 203 1.24 -11.62 -19.29
C SER A 203 2.66 -11.45 -18.73
N GLU A 204 3.66 -11.07 -19.54
CA GLU A 204 5.05 -10.91 -19.09
C GLU A 204 5.37 -9.55 -18.44
N GLU A 205 4.49 -8.54 -18.61
CA GLU A 205 4.65 -7.23 -17.96
C GLU A 205 3.92 -7.12 -16.61
N LYS A 206 2.96 -8.02 -16.35
CA LYS A 206 2.10 -8.01 -15.14
C LYS A 206 2.89 -8.17 -13.83
N THR A 207 4.02 -8.88 -13.84
CA THR A 207 4.89 -9.07 -12.67
C THR A 207 6.11 -8.14 -12.65
N LYS A 208 6.31 -7.33 -13.71
CA LYS A 208 7.45 -6.41 -13.83
C LYS A 208 7.14 -4.97 -13.39
N SER A 209 5.86 -4.58 -13.32
CA SER A 209 5.54 -3.25 -12.80
C SER A 209 5.90 -3.19 -11.30
N LEU A 210 6.67 -2.18 -10.93
CA LEU A 210 7.18 -2.02 -9.56
C LEU A 210 6.03 -2.00 -8.53
N GLY A 211 4.89 -1.40 -8.89
CA GLY A 211 3.69 -1.33 -8.06
C GLY A 211 3.06 -2.69 -7.76
N LEU A 212 2.84 -3.54 -8.78
CA LEU A 212 2.27 -4.88 -8.56
C LEU A 212 3.23 -5.80 -7.80
N ARG A 213 4.54 -5.64 -7.99
CA ARG A 213 5.54 -6.36 -7.18
C ARG A 213 5.50 -5.93 -5.72
N ASN A 214 5.38 -4.62 -5.45
CA ASN A 214 5.27 -4.11 -4.08
C ASN A 214 3.96 -4.57 -3.41
N LEU A 215 2.85 -4.58 -4.14
CA LEU A 215 1.59 -5.16 -3.69
C LEU A 215 1.77 -6.64 -3.32
N LYS A 216 2.36 -7.43 -4.23
CA LYS A 216 2.59 -8.85 -3.99
C LYS A 216 3.47 -9.10 -2.75
N ASN A 217 4.55 -8.34 -2.60
CA ASN A 217 5.42 -8.43 -1.43
C ASN A 217 4.68 -8.15 -0.11
N ARG A 218 3.78 -7.14 -0.08
CA ARG A 218 2.99 -6.82 1.11
C ARG A 218 1.91 -7.85 1.40
N VAL A 219 1.27 -8.39 0.35
CA VAL A 219 0.32 -9.50 0.48
C VAL A 219 1.03 -10.73 1.05
N ASP A 220 2.21 -11.08 0.51
CA ASP A 220 3.01 -12.21 0.99
C ASP A 220 3.53 -11.99 2.41
N TYR A 221 3.92 -10.76 2.76
CA TYR A 221 4.28 -10.38 4.12
C TYR A 221 3.15 -10.65 5.12
N LEU A 222 1.90 -10.37 4.73
CA LEU A 222 0.70 -10.67 5.51
C LEU A 222 0.13 -12.08 5.28
N LYS A 223 0.93 -12.99 4.69
CA LYS A 223 0.56 -14.39 4.41
C LYS A 223 -0.76 -14.52 3.64
N GLY A 224 -1.03 -13.55 2.76
CA GLY A 224 -2.26 -13.40 2.03
C GLY A 224 -2.26 -13.97 0.62
N LYS A 225 -3.36 -13.74 -0.10
CA LYS A 225 -3.54 -14.06 -1.52
C LYS A 225 -4.07 -12.85 -2.27
N MET A 226 -3.72 -12.77 -3.55
CA MET A 226 -4.17 -11.71 -4.44
C MET A 226 -4.55 -12.33 -5.78
N GLU A 227 -5.76 -12.00 -6.24
CA GLU A 227 -6.30 -12.40 -7.53
C GLU A 227 -6.65 -11.14 -8.34
N ILE A 228 -6.25 -11.13 -9.61
CA ILE A 228 -6.46 -9.99 -10.51
C ILE A 228 -7.24 -10.49 -11.71
N SER A 229 -8.45 -9.99 -11.89
CA SER A 229 -9.25 -10.12 -13.10
C SER A 229 -9.27 -8.79 -13.83
N SER A 230 -9.07 -8.79 -15.14
CA SER A 230 -9.01 -7.53 -15.90
C SER A 230 -9.28 -7.79 -17.36
N ASP A 231 -10.12 -6.95 -17.95
CA ASP A 231 -10.54 -7.03 -19.34
C ASP A 231 -10.72 -5.61 -19.95
N HIS A 232 -11.54 -5.47 -20.98
CA HIS A 232 -11.75 -4.18 -21.63
C HIS A 232 -12.76 -3.28 -20.91
N GLU A 233 -13.50 -3.82 -19.94
CA GLU A 233 -14.55 -3.12 -19.18
C GLU A 233 -14.10 -2.73 -17.77
N GLY A 234 -12.94 -3.23 -17.32
CA GLY A 234 -12.42 -2.83 -16.03
C GLY A 234 -11.30 -3.71 -15.48
N THR A 235 -11.03 -3.50 -14.20
CA THR A 235 -10.17 -4.36 -13.38
C THR A 235 -10.85 -4.64 -12.06
N THR A 236 -10.83 -5.91 -11.64
CA THR A 236 -11.20 -6.34 -10.30
C THR A 236 -9.99 -6.98 -9.63
N ILE A 237 -9.62 -6.51 -8.44
CA ILE A 237 -8.56 -7.10 -7.64
C ILE A 237 -9.14 -7.50 -6.28
N ASN A 238 -9.02 -8.79 -5.97
CA ASN A 238 -9.44 -9.38 -4.70
C ASN A 238 -8.19 -9.77 -3.90
N ILE A 239 -8.13 -9.36 -2.64
CA ILE A 239 -7.02 -9.66 -1.74
C ILE A 239 -7.57 -10.22 -0.43
N GLU A 240 -6.99 -11.33 0.02
CA GLU A 240 -7.19 -11.94 1.33
C GLU A 240 -5.90 -11.77 2.13
N LEU A 241 -5.96 -11.26 3.35
CA LEU A 241 -4.81 -11.03 4.23
C LEU A 241 -5.04 -11.66 5.61
N ASN A 242 -3.99 -12.22 6.21
CA ASN A 242 -4.04 -12.70 7.59
C ASN A 242 -3.66 -11.57 8.57
N THR A 243 -4.57 -11.21 9.46
CA THR A 243 -4.38 -10.11 10.43
C THR A 243 -3.59 -10.48 11.67
N HIS A 244 -3.27 -11.78 11.83
CA HIS A 244 -2.43 -12.35 12.89
C HIS A 244 -1.06 -12.84 12.37
N ALA A 245 -0.65 -12.38 11.19
CA ALA A 245 0.67 -12.71 10.67
C ALA A 245 1.79 -12.11 11.55
N ASP A 246 2.40 -12.97 12.39
CA ASP A 246 3.70 -12.71 13.05
C ASP A 246 4.85 -12.53 12.04
#